data_AF-A0A1C6RF96-F1
#
_entry.id   AF-A0A1C6RF96-F1
#
_cell.length_a   1.000
_cell.length_b   1.000
_cell.length_c   1.000
_cell.angle_alpha   90.00
_cell.angle_beta   90.00
_cell.angle_gamma   90.00
#
_symmetry.space_group_name_H-M   'P 1'
#
loop_
_entity.id
_entity.type
_entity.pdbx_description
1 polymer ?
#
loop_
_entity_poly.entity_id
_entity_poly.type
_entity_poly.pdbx_seq_one_letter_code
_entity_poly.pdbx_strand_id
1 'polypeptide(L)' 'MPHPPDSPDPPPADRTPPVGTAFVSAQDVEDADDVLFAHPPRPVTRWMCGCGEPYPCPEVSFAHLVKHARVAP' A
#
# COMPACT_ATOMS: atom_id res chain seq x y z
N MET A 1 -25.01 -42.73 13.05
CA MET A 1 -24.02 -42.85 11.96
C MET A 1 -23.17 -41.58 11.97
N PRO A 2 -21.87 -41.66 12.32
CA PRO A 2 -20.99 -40.48 12.35
C PRO A 2 -20.69 -40.00 10.92
N HIS A 3 -20.63 -38.68 10.73
CA HIS A 3 -20.27 -38.03 9.47
C HIS A 3 -18.80 -38.29 9.11
N PRO A 4 -18.45 -38.40 7.81
CA PRO A 4 -17.05 -38.48 7.41
C PRO A 4 -16.33 -37.14 7.69
N PRO A 5 -15.03 -37.16 8.00
CA PRO A 5 -14.27 -35.95 8.28
C PRO A 5 -14.14 -35.06 7.04
N ASP A 6 -14.23 -33.75 7.25
CA ASP A 6 -13.90 -32.72 6.26
C ASP A 6 -12.52 -33.01 5.66
N SER A 7 -12.49 -33.17 4.34
CA SER A 7 -11.22 -33.28 3.61
C SER A 7 -10.57 -31.89 3.61
N PRO A 8 -9.31 -31.74 4.03
CA PRO A 8 -8.64 -30.45 4.03
C PRO A 8 -8.50 -29.92 2.60
N ASP A 9 -8.85 -28.65 2.40
CA ASP A 9 -8.63 -27.92 1.15
C ASP A 9 -7.18 -28.09 0.68
N PRO A 10 -6.94 -28.25 -0.65
CA PRO A 10 -5.60 -28.30 -1.17
C PRO A 10 -4.86 -26.98 -0.86
N PRO A 11 -3.55 -27.03 -0.58
CA PRO A 11 -2.76 -25.83 -0.32
C PRO A 11 -2.81 -24.90 -1.54
N PRO A 12 -2.76 -23.56 -1.36
CA PRO A 12 -2.77 -22.63 -2.47
C PRO A 12 -1.56 -22.94 -3.35
N ALA A 13 -1.83 -23.40 -4.58
CA ALA A 13 -0.79 -23.66 -5.55
C ALA A 13 0.09 -22.40 -5.67
N ASP A 14 1.40 -22.63 -5.63
CA ASP A 14 2.44 -21.64 -5.81
C ASP A 14 2.09 -20.73 -7.00
N ARG A 15 1.62 -19.52 -6.72
CA ARG A 15 1.10 -18.57 -7.72
C ARG A 15 2.26 -17.87 -8.42
N THR A 16 3.25 -18.63 -8.87
CA THR A 16 4.28 -18.11 -9.76
C THR A 16 3.71 -18.17 -11.18
N PRO A 17 3.28 -17.04 -11.76
CA PRO A 17 2.78 -17.06 -13.12
C PRO A 17 3.89 -17.53 -14.07
N PRO A 18 3.53 -18.29 -15.12
CA PRO A 18 4.50 -18.82 -16.06
C PRO A 18 5.28 -17.67 -16.71
N VAL A 19 6.60 -17.80 -16.74
CA VAL A 19 7.50 -16.83 -17.38
C VAL A 19 7.04 -16.62 -18.82
N GLY A 20 6.56 -15.40 -19.12
CA GLY A 20 6.03 -15.04 -20.43
C GLY A 20 4.55 -14.62 -20.46
N THR A 21 3.80 -14.74 -19.36
CA THR A 21 2.50 -14.06 -19.26
C THR A 21 2.72 -12.59 -18.98
N ALA A 22 2.23 -11.73 -19.88
CA ALA A 22 2.09 -10.31 -19.57
C ALA A 22 1.22 -10.17 -18.32
N PHE A 23 1.77 -9.57 -17.27
CA PHE A 23 1.06 -9.28 -16.02
C PHE A 23 -0.01 -8.17 -16.17
N VAL A 24 -0.19 -7.70 -17.40
CA VAL A 24 -0.94 -6.50 -17.75
C VAL A 24 -1.74 -6.84 -18.99
N SER A 25 -3.05 -6.61 -18.95
CA SER A 25 -3.92 -6.80 -20.12
C SER A 25 -3.72 -5.67 -21.13
N ALA A 26 -4.12 -5.87 -22.39
CA ALA A 26 -4.09 -4.80 -23.38
C ALA A 26 -4.93 -3.59 -22.94
N GLN A 27 -6.05 -3.84 -22.25
CA GLN A 27 -6.91 -2.80 -21.69
C GLN A 27 -6.20 -1.99 -20.62
N ASP A 28 -5.43 -2.64 -19.74
CA ASP A 28 -4.65 -1.95 -18.70
C ASP A 28 -3.60 -1.01 -19.30
N VAL A 29 -3.08 -1.31 -20.49
CA VAL A 29 -2.13 -0.43 -21.22
C VAL A 29 -2.86 0.76 -21.84
N GLU A 30 -3.98 0.52 -22.51
CA GLU A 30 -4.81 1.58 -23.12
C GLU A 30 -5.33 2.57 -22.06
N ASP A 31 -5.81 2.05 -20.92
CA ASP A 31 -6.32 2.87 -19.82
C ASP A 31 -5.17 3.64 -19.10
N ALA A 32 -3.96 3.08 -19.04
CA ALA A 32 -2.81 3.76 -18.45
C ALA A 32 -2.41 5.03 -19.24
N ASP A 33 -2.54 5.00 -20.57
CA ASP A 33 -2.28 6.17 -21.42
C ASP A 33 -3.29 7.30 -21.17
N ASP A 34 -4.54 6.97 -20.82
CA ASP A 34 -5.59 7.94 -20.49
C ASP A 34 -5.46 8.50 -19.05
N VAL A 35 -4.96 7.72 -18.10
CA VAL A 35 -4.82 8.12 -16.69
C VAL A 35 -3.76 9.21 -16.49
N LEU A 36 -2.78 9.33 -17.37
CA LEU A 36 -1.72 10.34 -17.26
C LEU A 36 -2.20 11.79 -17.52
N PHE A 37 -3.40 11.99 -18.08
CA PHE A 37 -3.91 13.31 -18.45
C PHE A 37 -5.19 13.74 -17.72
N ALA A 38 -5.82 12.87 -16.92
CA ALA A 38 -7.12 13.15 -16.32
C ALA A 38 -7.10 14.14 -15.13
N HIS A 39 -5.93 14.45 -14.58
CA HIS A 39 -5.80 15.41 -13.49
C HIS A 39 -4.78 16.50 -13.81
N PRO A 40 -5.14 17.79 -13.62
CA PRO A 40 -4.12 18.83 -13.64
C PRO A 40 -3.05 18.48 -12.59
N PRO A 41 -1.76 18.67 -12.90
CA PRO A 41 -0.69 18.35 -11.98
C PRO A 41 -0.93 19.08 -10.66
N ARG A 42 -1.19 18.32 -9.60
CA ARG A 42 -1.37 18.90 -8.27
C ARG A 42 0.01 19.28 -7.74
N PRO A 43 0.23 20.53 -7.29
CA PRO A 43 1.50 20.89 -6.69
C PRO A 43 1.71 20.08 -5.42
N VAL A 44 2.67 19.16 -5.44
CA VAL A 44 3.10 18.43 -4.25
C VAL A 44 4.06 19.34 -3.49
N THR A 45 3.56 20.06 -2.49
CA THR A 45 4.43 20.85 -1.62
C THR A 45 5.01 19.92 -0.57
N ARG A 46 6.34 19.74 -0.59
CA ARG A 46 7.05 19.05 0.50
C ARG A 46 7.24 20.05 1.64
N TRP A 47 6.60 19.76 2.77
CA TRP A 47 6.78 20.55 3.98
C TRP A 47 8.12 20.19 4.61
N MET A 48 8.87 21.20 5.03
CA MET A 48 10.18 21.04 5.67
C MET A 48 10.10 21.56 7.10
N CYS A 49 10.69 20.83 8.04
CA CYS A 49 10.84 21.27 9.41
C CYS A 49 11.93 22.36 9.52
N GLY A 50 11.92 23.13 10.61
CA GLY A 50 12.98 24.11 10.89
C GLY A 50 14.39 23.50 11.01
N CYS A 51 14.48 22.18 11.26
CA CYS A 51 15.73 21.42 11.26
C CYS A 51 16.25 21.07 9.86
N GLY A 52 15.53 21.40 8.78
CA GLY A 52 15.92 21.09 7.40
C GLY A 52 15.54 19.68 6.93
N GLU A 53 14.90 18.88 7.77
CA GLU A 53 14.38 17.56 7.40
C GLU A 53 12.93 17.64 6.87
N PRO A 54 12.48 16.64 6.10
CA PRO A 54 11.08 16.53 5.68
C PRO A 54 10.13 16.47 6.87
N TYR A 55 9.01 17.18 6.79
CA TYR A 55 7.94 17.07 7.79
C TYR A 55 7.10 15.80 7.54
N PRO A 56 6.76 15.02 8.59
CA PRO A 56 7.21 15.18 9.99
C PRO A 56 8.63 14.64 10.19
N CYS A 57 9.51 15.44 10.80
CA CYS A 57 10.83 14.96 11.20
C CYS A 57 10.72 14.03 12.44
N PRO A 58 11.79 13.32 12.84
CA PRO A 58 11.76 12.40 13.97
C PRO A 58 11.26 13.03 15.28
N GLU A 59 11.67 14.27 15.57
CA GLU A 59 11.25 15.01 16.77
C GLU A 59 9.74 15.29 16.77
N VAL A 60 9.19 15.73 15.63
CA VAL A 60 7.75 15.98 15.47
C VAL A 60 6.97 14.66 15.57
N SER A 61 7.48 13.60 14.96
CA SER A 61 6.88 12.27 15.03
C SER A 61 6.81 11.76 16.48
N PHE A 62 7.89 11.95 17.24
CA PHE A 62 7.93 11.63 18.66
C PHE A 62 6.94 12.49 19.47
N ALA A 63 6.89 13.80 19.22
CA ALA A 63 5.95 14.70 19.89
C ALA A 63 4.49 14.31 19.62
N HIS A 64 4.15 13.90 18.39
CA HIS A 64 2.84 13.35 18.06
C HIS A 64 2.56 12.07 18.85
N LEU A 65 3.52 11.14 18.91
CA LEU A 65 3.35 9.89 19.65
C LEU A 65 3.07 10.15 21.13
N VAL A 66 3.84 11.02 21.78
CA VAL A 66 3.62 11.39 23.19
C VAL A 66 2.28 12.08 23.39
N LYS A 67 1.92 13.02 22.50
CA LYS A 67 0.63 13.73 22.57
C LYS A 67 -0.57 12.77 22.47
N HIS A 68 -0.44 11.71 21.68
CA HIS A 68 -1.49 10.72 21.47
C HIS A 68 -1.44 9.55 22.45
N ALA A 69 -0.34 9.39 23.20
CA ALA A 69 -0.24 8.39 24.24
C ALA A 69 -1.18 8.72 25.40
N ARG A 70 -2.20 7.88 25.59
CA ARG A 70 -2.98 7.87 26.84
C ARG A 70 -2.20 7.03 27.86
N VAL A 71 -1.57 7.69 28.83
CA VAL A 71 -0.96 7.01 29.96
C VAL A 71 -2.09 6.63 30.92
N ALA A 72 -2.35 5.32 31.07
CA ALA A 72 -3.19 4.83 32.14
C ALA A 72 -2.42 5.02 33.47
N PRO A 73 -3.08 5.51 34.54
CA PRO A 73 -2.45 5.71 35.84
C PRO A 73 -2.05 4.39 36.51
#